data_AF-A0A442MUJ1-F1
#
_entry.id   AF-A0A442MUJ1-F1
#
_cell.length_a   1.000
_cell.length_b   1.000
_cell.length_c   1.000
_cell.angle_alpha   90.00
_cell.angle_beta   90.00
_cell.angle_gamma   90.00
#
_symmetry.space_group_name_H-M   'P 1'
#
loop_
_entity.id
_entity.type
_entity.pdbx_description
1 polymer ?
#
loop_
_entity_poly.entity_id
_entity_poly.type
_entity_poly.pdbx_seq_one_letter_code
_entity_poly.pdbx_strand_id
1 'polypeptide(L)'
;MEDQKSSGTGGGTPVATTWTTHALNTEVRDPSGLVSIASDQFTPTVDGWVEWEILSYTISSFGSRLQNMTDTTTAGMGVVAHGNGSPNSGATSMGGAAVVASKAFAIQYYANAAPANGLGLALSQGTEVYARVKYWRTA
;
A
#
# COMPACT_ATOMS: atom_id res chain seq x y z
N MET A 1 4.82 -2.59 -8.45
CA MET A 1 4.34 -3.62 -7.50
C MET A 1 2.93 -3.26 -7.10
N GLU A 2 2.06 -4.25 -6.88
CA GLU A 2 0.64 -4.04 -6.61
C GLU A 2 0.07 -5.03 -5.59
N ASP A 3 -0.98 -4.60 -4.88
CA ASP A 3 -1.96 -5.50 -4.27
C ASP A 3 -2.99 -5.85 -5.34
N GLN A 4 -2.85 -7.03 -5.95
CA GLN A 4 -3.82 -7.55 -6.91
C GLN A 4 -4.71 -8.61 -6.26
N LYS A 5 -6.00 -8.55 -6.55
CA LYS A 5 -6.96 -9.62 -6.23
C LYS A 5 -7.77 -9.97 -7.47
N SER A 6 -8.35 -11.17 -7.48
CA SER A 6 -9.27 -11.60 -8.54
C SER A 6 -10.49 -10.69 -8.63
N SER A 7 -11.05 -10.54 -9.83
CA SER A 7 -12.29 -9.78 -10.07
C SER A 7 -13.38 -10.14 -9.08
N GLY A 8 -14.05 -9.13 -8.51
CA GLY A 8 -15.12 -9.31 -7.53
C GLY A 8 -14.64 -9.56 -6.09
N THR A 9 -13.33 -9.55 -5.85
CA THR A 9 -12.75 -9.72 -4.51
C THR A 9 -12.42 -8.38 -3.89
N GLY A 10 -13.08 -8.02 -2.78
CA GLY A 10 -12.82 -6.80 -2.03
C GLY A 10 -11.39 -6.71 -1.47
N GLY A 11 -10.94 -5.49 -1.16
CA GLY A 11 -9.60 -5.22 -0.64
C GLY A 11 -9.33 -5.80 0.74
N GLY A 12 -10.40 -6.10 1.49
CA GLY A 12 -10.35 -6.72 2.81
C GLY A 12 -10.80 -5.79 3.94
N THR A 13 -10.97 -6.37 5.12
CA THR A 13 -11.31 -5.64 6.34
C THR A 13 -10.02 -5.09 6.99
N PRO A 14 -9.90 -3.79 7.25
CA PRO A 14 -8.71 -3.23 7.87
C PRO A 14 -8.68 -3.52 9.37
N VAL A 15 -7.50 -3.40 9.97
CA VAL A 15 -7.34 -3.36 11.43
C VAL A 15 -7.50 -1.92 11.90
N ALA A 16 -8.44 -1.69 12.83
CA ALA A 16 -8.69 -0.36 13.36
C ALA A 16 -7.57 0.08 14.33
N THR A 17 -7.25 1.37 14.28
CA THR A 17 -6.38 2.09 15.23
C THR A 17 -4.97 1.52 15.39
N THR A 18 -4.46 0.80 14.39
CA THR A 18 -3.14 0.17 14.40
C THR A 18 -2.48 0.28 13.04
N TRP A 19 -1.20 0.64 13.01
CA TRP A 19 -0.41 0.57 11.77
C TRP A 19 -0.24 -0.88 11.33
N THR A 20 -0.80 -1.20 10.17
CA THR A 20 -0.85 -2.58 9.65
C THR A 20 -0.30 -2.64 8.24
N THR A 21 0.46 -3.69 7.92
CA THR A 21 0.96 -3.94 6.58
C THR A 21 -0.21 -4.10 5.60
N HIS A 22 -0.19 -3.31 4.54
CA HIS A 22 -1.05 -3.51 3.39
C HIS A 22 -0.50 -4.65 2.55
N ALA A 23 -1.38 -5.47 1.97
CA ALA A 23 -0.92 -6.49 1.04
C ALA A 23 -0.15 -5.85 -0.13
N LEU A 24 0.88 -6.54 -0.61
CA LEU A 24 1.65 -6.18 -1.78
C LEU A 24 2.19 -7.48 -2.37
N ASN A 25 1.43 -8.07 -3.28
CA ASN A 25 1.57 -9.48 -3.64
C ASN A 25 2.04 -9.72 -5.08
N THR A 26 2.07 -8.68 -5.91
CA THR A 26 2.33 -8.82 -7.34
C THR A 26 3.42 -7.87 -7.82
N GLU A 27 4.44 -8.44 -8.45
CA GLU A 27 5.40 -7.71 -9.26
C GLU A 27 4.90 -7.60 -10.70
N VAL A 28 4.26 -6.48 -11.01
CA VAL A 28 3.63 -6.27 -12.33
C VAL A 28 4.65 -6.06 -13.44
N ARG A 29 5.74 -5.36 -13.14
CA ARG A 29 6.76 -5.01 -14.13
C ARG A 29 8.09 -4.70 -13.46
N ASP A 30 9.04 -5.62 -13.60
CA ASP A 30 10.44 -5.40 -13.28
C ASP A 30 11.35 -6.24 -14.20
N PRO A 31 11.55 -5.81 -15.46
CA PRO A 31 12.40 -6.55 -16.40
C PRO A 31 13.89 -6.57 -15.98
N SER A 32 14.28 -5.80 -14.97
CA SER A 32 15.66 -5.67 -14.52
C SER A 32 15.94 -6.37 -13.18
N GLY A 33 14.92 -6.95 -12.53
CA GLY A 33 15.06 -7.63 -11.24
C GLY A 33 15.62 -6.72 -10.15
N LEU A 34 15.21 -5.45 -10.16
CA LEU A 34 15.62 -4.44 -9.19
C LEU A 34 14.89 -4.54 -7.86
N VAL A 35 13.75 -5.23 -7.81
CA VAL A 35 12.95 -5.42 -6.62
C VAL A 35 12.51 -6.88 -6.52
N SER A 36 12.30 -7.34 -5.28
CA SER A 36 11.65 -8.63 -5.02
C SER A 36 10.54 -8.43 -4.00
N ILE A 37 9.50 -9.25 -4.07
CA ILE A 37 8.37 -9.25 -3.14
C ILE A 37 8.35 -10.55 -2.35
N ALA A 38 8.23 -10.45 -1.02
CA ALA A 38 7.95 -11.58 -0.14
C ALA A 38 7.18 -11.10 1.10
N SER A 39 6.15 -11.84 1.50
CA SER A 39 5.35 -11.56 2.71
C SER A 39 4.84 -10.11 2.79
N ASP A 40 4.29 -9.60 1.68
CA ASP A 40 3.77 -8.23 1.54
C ASP A 40 4.81 -7.12 1.76
N GLN A 41 6.10 -7.48 1.67
CA GLN A 41 7.22 -6.56 1.73
C GLN A 41 7.97 -6.58 0.40
N PHE A 42 8.59 -5.46 0.06
CA PHE A 42 9.49 -5.38 -1.07
C PHE A 42 10.92 -5.08 -0.62
N THR A 43 11.88 -5.64 -1.33
CA THR A 43 13.32 -5.43 -1.08
C THR A 43 13.98 -4.98 -2.38
N PRO A 44 14.44 -3.72 -2.49
CA PRO A 44 15.15 -3.25 -3.65
C PRO A 44 16.61 -3.73 -3.62
N THR A 45 17.19 -3.99 -4.79
CA THR A 45 18.60 -4.41 -4.93
C THR A 45 19.56 -3.22 -5.03
N VAL A 46 19.02 -2.03 -5.32
CA VAL A 46 19.75 -0.75 -5.39
C VAL A 46 18.96 0.33 -4.66
N ASP A 47 19.65 1.38 -4.21
CA ASP A 47 18.99 2.54 -3.61
C ASP A 47 18.00 3.16 -4.60
N GLY A 48 16.93 3.74 -4.08
CA GLY A 48 15.92 4.32 -4.95
C GLY A 48 14.94 5.23 -4.26
N TRP A 49 13.97 5.66 -5.06
CA TRP A 49 12.79 6.38 -4.65
C TRP A 49 11.57 5.53 -4.93
N VAL A 50 10.63 5.50 -4.00
CA VAL A 50 9.31 4.91 -4.23
C VAL A 50 8.24 5.96 -4.14
N GLU A 51 7.20 5.78 -4.94
CA GLU A 51 5.92 6.45 -4.80
C GLU A 51 4.86 5.39 -4.61
N TRP A 52 3.90 5.63 -3.73
CA TRP A 52 2.81 4.71 -3.48
C TRP A 52 1.47 5.42 -3.45
N GLU A 53 0.44 4.63 -3.71
CA GLU A 53 -0.96 4.99 -3.60
C GLU A 53 -1.73 3.80 -3.03
N ILE A 54 -2.54 4.07 -2.02
CA ILE A 54 -3.50 3.11 -1.46
C ILE A 54 -4.86 3.78 -1.27
N LEU A 55 -5.92 2.99 -1.32
CA LEU A 55 -7.28 3.48 -1.24
C LEU A 55 -8.06 2.84 -0.09
N SER A 56 -8.99 3.61 0.46
CA SER A 56 -9.94 3.15 1.47
C SER A 56 -11.37 3.26 0.97
N TYR A 57 -12.26 2.52 1.62
CA TYR A 57 -13.69 2.57 1.40
C TYR A 57 -14.41 2.64 2.74
N THR A 58 -15.38 3.54 2.90
CA THR A 58 -16.18 3.74 4.13
C THR A 58 -15.39 4.12 5.38
N ILE A 59 -14.21 4.73 5.24
CA ILE A 59 -13.35 5.11 6.37
C ILE A 59 -13.15 6.62 6.38
N SER A 60 -13.43 7.25 7.53
CA SER A 60 -13.38 8.71 7.67
C SER A 60 -11.98 9.26 7.93
N SER A 61 -11.09 8.48 8.55
CA SER A 61 -9.70 8.85 8.78
C SER A 61 -8.80 7.70 8.37
N PHE A 62 -8.08 7.91 7.26
CA PHE A 62 -7.20 6.93 6.66
C PHE A 62 -5.85 7.56 6.32
N GLY A 63 -4.77 6.80 6.48
CA GLY A 63 -3.43 7.26 6.14
C GLY A 63 -2.51 6.11 5.84
N SER A 64 -1.41 6.41 5.16
CA SER A 64 -0.38 5.45 4.81
C SER A 64 1.00 5.91 5.26
N ARG A 65 1.92 4.95 5.35
CA ARG A 65 3.35 5.20 5.51
C ARG A 65 4.15 4.13 4.81
N LEU A 66 5.39 4.47 4.45
CA LEU A 66 6.40 3.49 4.11
C LEU A 66 7.18 3.14 5.38
N GLN A 67 7.14 1.87 5.79
CA GLN A 67 7.87 1.37 6.94
C GLN A 67 9.09 0.58 6.46
N ASN A 68 10.28 0.92 6.95
CA ASN A 68 11.46 0.09 6.86
C ASN A 68 11.32 -1.02 7.92
N MET A 69 11.08 -2.24 7.47
CA MET A 69 10.85 -3.41 8.31
C MET A 69 12.14 -3.98 8.87
N THR A 70 13.27 -3.77 8.20
CA THR A 70 14.59 -4.19 8.69
C THR A 70 15.03 -3.34 9.88
N ASP A 71 14.88 -2.02 9.79
CA ASP A 71 15.36 -1.09 10.81
C ASP A 71 14.25 -0.63 11.77
N THR A 72 13.01 -1.08 11.56
CA THR A 72 11.82 -0.73 12.36
C THR A 72 11.50 0.77 12.41
N THR A 73 11.88 1.51 11.37
CA THR A 73 11.68 2.96 11.25
C THR A 73 10.69 3.30 10.15
N THR A 74 10.01 4.44 10.30
CA THR A 74 9.19 4.98 9.22
C THR A 74 10.09 5.75 8.24
N ALA A 75 10.11 5.30 6.99
CA ALA A 75 10.89 5.91 5.91
C ALA A 75 10.17 7.13 5.30
N GLY A 76 8.84 7.14 5.31
CA GLY A 76 8.06 8.30 4.87
C GLY A 76 6.58 8.18 5.20
N MET A 77 5.92 9.32 5.31
CA MET A 77 4.48 9.42 5.54
C MET A 77 3.76 9.71 4.23
N GLY A 78 2.60 9.11 4.04
CA GLY A 78 1.67 9.50 2.99
C GLY A 78 0.84 10.71 3.40
N VAL A 79 0.19 11.34 2.42
CA VAL A 79 -0.81 12.37 2.67
C VAL A 79 -1.98 11.77 3.43
N VAL A 80 -2.45 12.49 4.45
CA VAL A 80 -3.62 12.09 5.23
C VAL A 80 -4.85 12.17 4.34
N ALA A 81 -5.67 11.13 4.38
CA ALA A 81 -6.86 11.01 3.55
C ALA A 81 -8.09 10.99 4.45
N HIS A 82 -8.98 11.97 4.27
CA HIS A 82 -10.23 12.07 5.02
C HIS A 82 -11.42 11.82 4.11
N GLY A 83 -12.13 10.73 4.38
CA GLY A 83 -13.39 10.39 3.72
C GLY A 83 -14.60 10.78 4.58
N ASN A 84 -15.79 10.60 4.03
CA ASN A 84 -16.99 10.43 4.85
C ASN A 84 -17.06 8.94 5.27
N GLY A 85 -17.77 8.56 6.34
CA GLY A 85 -17.96 7.15 6.73
C GLY A 85 -19.10 6.48 5.96
N SER A 86 -19.46 6.99 4.78
CA SER A 86 -20.66 6.62 4.02
C SER A 86 -20.40 5.41 3.10
N PRO A 87 -21.40 4.52 2.85
CA PRO A 87 -21.30 3.39 1.93
C PRO A 87 -20.83 3.72 0.50
N ASN A 88 -20.79 4.97 0.09
CA ASN A 88 -20.30 5.36 -1.24
C ASN A 88 -19.17 6.38 -1.14
N SER A 89 -18.28 6.19 -0.17
CA SER A 89 -17.16 7.09 0.07
C SER A 89 -15.88 6.32 0.35
N GLY A 90 -14.78 7.02 0.21
CA GLY A 90 -13.43 6.48 0.34
C GLY A 90 -12.43 7.62 0.34
N ALA A 91 -11.17 7.29 0.56
CA ALA A 91 -10.10 8.25 0.52
C ALA A 91 -8.84 7.60 -0.05
N THR A 92 -8.04 8.38 -0.77
CA THR A 92 -6.77 7.92 -1.33
C THR A 92 -5.63 8.53 -0.53
N SER A 93 -4.73 7.69 -0.03
CA SER A 93 -3.48 8.12 0.60
C SER A 93 -2.32 7.81 -0.33
N MET A 94 -1.52 8.84 -0.62
CA MET A 94 -0.37 8.76 -1.52
C MET A 94 0.89 9.23 -0.80
N GLY A 95 2.06 8.72 -1.16
CA GLY A 95 3.31 9.23 -0.59
C GLY A 95 4.52 8.89 -1.44
N GLY A 96 5.67 9.40 -1.01
CA GLY A 96 6.95 9.10 -1.61
C GLY A 96 8.07 9.14 -0.57
N ALA A 97 9.07 8.27 -0.74
CA ALA A 97 10.20 8.18 0.16
C ALA A 97 11.39 7.49 -0.50
N ALA A 98 12.59 7.76 0.03
CA ALA A 98 13.78 7.02 -0.34
C ALA A 98 13.76 5.61 0.26
N VAL A 99 14.34 4.67 -0.47
CA VAL A 99 14.59 3.29 -0.04
C VAL A 99 16.05 2.94 -0.24
N VAL A 100 16.55 2.07 0.62
CA VAL A 100 17.95 1.64 0.65
C VAL A 100 18.03 0.18 0.22
N ALA A 101 19.03 -0.14 -0.60
CA ALA A 101 19.29 -1.49 -1.08
C ALA A 101 19.32 -2.52 0.06
N SER A 102 18.82 -3.73 -0.22
CA SER A 102 18.80 -4.87 0.70
C SER A 102 17.99 -4.69 1.99
N LYS A 103 17.28 -3.57 2.16
CA LYS A 103 16.33 -3.38 3.26
C LYS A 103 14.93 -3.78 2.82
N ALA A 104 14.17 -4.40 3.72
CA ALA A 104 12.79 -4.76 3.46
C ALA A 104 11.86 -3.61 3.85
N PHE A 105 10.94 -3.26 2.97
CA PHE A 105 9.97 -2.19 3.18
C PHE A 105 8.54 -2.70 3.01
N ALA A 106 7.64 -2.16 3.82
CA ALA A 106 6.20 -2.42 3.75
C ALA A 106 5.44 -1.11 3.56
N ILE A 107 4.41 -1.13 2.72
CA ILE A 107 3.36 -0.11 2.82
C ILE A 107 2.51 -0.48 4.03
N GLN A 108 2.37 0.46 4.96
CA GLN A 108 1.46 0.32 6.08
C GLN A 108 0.35 1.35 5.99
N TYR A 109 -0.84 0.96 6.45
CA TYR A 109 -1.98 1.84 6.58
C TYR A 109 -2.36 2.02 8.05
N TYR A 110 -3.08 3.10 8.31
CA TYR A 110 -3.82 3.33 9.55
C TYR A 110 -5.26 3.67 9.18
N ALA A 111 -6.21 3.01 9.85
CA ALA A 111 -7.63 3.25 9.68
C ALA A 111 -8.28 3.49 11.06
N ASN A 112 -9.24 4.40 11.14
CA ASN A 112 -9.98 4.61 12.39
C ASN A 112 -11.17 3.65 12.59
N ALA A 113 -11.49 2.84 11.59
CA ALA A 113 -12.61 1.88 11.62
C ALA A 113 -12.24 0.60 10.83
N ALA A 114 -13.00 -0.47 11.07
CA ALA A 114 -12.81 -1.79 10.44
C ALA A 114 -14.06 -2.27 9.66
N PRO A 115 -14.58 -1.50 8.68
CA PRO A 115 -15.70 -1.96 7.87
C PRO A 115 -15.28 -3.11 6.95
N ALA A 116 -16.24 -3.96 6.58
CA ALA A 116 -16.04 -4.95 5.55
C ALA A 116 -15.63 -4.25 4.24
N ASN A 117 -14.58 -4.74 3.59
CA ASN A 117 -13.98 -4.13 2.38
C ASN A 117 -13.40 -2.71 2.61
N GLY A 118 -13.05 -2.35 3.84
CA GLY A 118 -12.50 -1.04 4.14
C GLY A 118 -11.21 -0.67 3.39
N LEU A 119 -10.48 -1.68 2.91
CA LEU A 119 -9.30 -1.51 2.04
C LEU A 119 -9.65 -1.44 0.54
N GLY A 120 -10.93 -1.28 0.21
CA GLY A 120 -11.44 -1.05 -1.14
C GLY A 120 -12.57 -1.99 -1.52
N LEU A 121 -13.56 -1.44 -2.23
CA LEU A 121 -14.67 -2.20 -2.81
C LEU A 121 -14.28 -2.71 -4.21
N ALA A 122 -14.67 -3.93 -4.53
CA ALA A 122 -14.41 -4.53 -5.84
C ALA A 122 -15.20 -3.83 -6.96
N LEU A 123 -14.54 -3.52 -8.08
CA LEU A 123 -15.16 -2.97 -9.28
C LEU A 123 -15.76 -4.07 -10.19
N SER A 124 -15.23 -5.29 -10.09
CA SER A 124 -15.66 -6.47 -10.86
C SER A 124 -15.54 -6.35 -12.38
N GLN A 125 -14.55 -5.60 -12.87
CA GLN A 125 -14.28 -5.40 -14.31
C GLN A 125 -12.91 -5.92 -14.75
N GLY A 126 -12.27 -6.76 -13.92
CA GLY A 126 -10.92 -7.26 -14.14
C GLY A 126 -10.18 -7.47 -12.82
N THR A 127 -8.87 -7.56 -12.88
CA THR A 127 -8.02 -7.59 -11.67
C THR A 127 -8.28 -6.37 -10.81
N GLU A 128 -8.59 -6.60 -9.54
CA GLU A 128 -8.78 -5.53 -8.56
C GLU A 128 -7.41 -5.08 -8.05
N VAL A 129 -7.15 -3.77 -8.03
CA VAL A 129 -5.87 -3.19 -7.58
C VAL A 129 -6.13 -2.25 -6.41
N TYR A 130 -5.64 -2.60 -5.23
CA TYR A 130 -5.91 -1.86 -3.98
C TYR A 130 -4.73 -1.04 -3.47
N ALA A 131 -3.53 -1.35 -3.96
CA ALA A 131 -2.31 -0.61 -3.71
C ALA A 131 -1.43 -0.65 -4.95
N ARG A 132 -0.71 0.44 -5.21
CA ARG A 132 0.32 0.49 -6.24
C ARG A 132 1.56 1.19 -5.71
N VAL A 133 2.71 0.54 -5.90
CA VAL A 133 4.03 1.09 -5.59
C VAL A 133 4.86 1.12 -6.87
N LYS A 134 5.36 2.30 -7.19
CA LYS A 134 6.33 2.55 -8.26
C LYS A 134 7.70 2.75 -7.64
N TYR A 135 8.74 2.28 -8.33
CA TYR A 135 10.11 2.35 -7.87
C TYR A 135 11.00 2.92 -8.98
N TRP A 136 11.92 3.80 -8.61
CA TRP A 136 12.95 4.36 -9.46
C TRP A 136 14.29 4.24 -8.75
N ARG A 137 15.26 3.58 -9.38
CA ARG A 137 16.63 3.54 -8.87
C ARG A 137 17.23 4.95 -8.80
N THR A 138 18.07 5.20 -7.81
CA THR A 138 18.90 6.40 -7.71
C THR A 138 20.35 6.01 -7.94
N ALA A 139 20.94 6.49 -9.04
CA ALA A 139 22.28 6.17 -9.56
C ALA A 139 22.54 4.68 -9.81
#